data_AF-E1Z4T4-F1
#
_entry.id   AF-E1Z4T4-F1
#
_cell.length_a   1.000
_cell.length_b   1.000
_cell.length_c   1.000
_cell.angle_alpha   90.00
_cell.angle_beta   90.00
_cell.angle_gamma   90.00
#
_symmetry.space_group_name_H-M   'P 1'
#
loop_
_entity.id
_entity.type
_entity.pdbx_description
1 polymer ?
#
loop_
_entity_poly.entity_id
_entity_poly.type
_entity_poly.pdbx_seq_one_letter_code
_entity_poly.pdbx_strand_id
1 'polypeptide(L)'
;MEESTSRASLVNLASFELGLSREGSGASSAAAEVLAAPEHGFDVLVRVIQCTNLPGHDWWNGRSDPYVIIRTTTPGEGGELQYKTRTVFRDLNPRYDEFFEMGNVPEASCLSVEVWDKDLLTQDDVMGRASWVFVPQQWVQQGQQKSLAGKVPLQLQLHHPRKPGKFKGQIQLEVRYRPSMFPGTPRLLGPVRFTQCFSPNAGFLMMRWNDDQTMAFCVWKLFLCHIEEVFEGVSHEWNRKHDKAARIYKNPVMLQGVRSQHAALYSTHLGRARCGVLCSAVEFFAAFNFGKRAGQRRYYTYSLMPDSLRCSETGAGFFVDFSSKHAMHANAAEEVLYAGEFCIVPDAAAEGGHRLVVDNNSGTFAPKAEHLPLMQHLFEANFPGMSVETVAAGDPRLEEYHRQCPSRLSPAAAAAAAAAAATETGAAEGTAEDSVGAEAAKLEKLALEQNGADSAP
;
A
#
# COMPACT_ATOMS: atom_id res chain seq x y z
N MET A 1 2.47 -24.04 -23.74
CA MET A 1 1.67 -24.13 -22.50
C MET A 1 2.05 -22.97 -21.58
N GLU A 2 2.07 -21.75 -22.11
CA GLU A 2 2.35 -20.50 -21.38
C GLU A 2 1.35 -19.47 -21.90
N GLU A 3 0.16 -19.39 -21.31
CA GLU A 3 -0.83 -18.37 -21.72
C GLU A 3 -1.91 -18.07 -20.66
N SER A 4 -1.64 -18.31 -19.36
CA SER A 4 -2.67 -18.08 -18.32
C SER A 4 -2.33 -17.10 -17.21
N THR A 5 -1.13 -16.50 -17.17
CA THR A 5 -0.71 -15.63 -16.06
C THR A 5 -0.87 -14.13 -16.31
N SER A 6 -1.46 -13.69 -17.43
CA SER A 6 -1.60 -12.25 -17.76
C SER A 6 -3.00 -11.66 -17.52
N ARG A 7 -3.97 -12.44 -17.04
CA ARG A 7 -5.38 -12.01 -17.02
C ARG A 7 -5.88 -11.50 -15.66
N ALA A 8 -5.20 -11.85 -14.57
CA ALA A 8 -5.63 -11.49 -13.21
C ALA A 8 -5.14 -10.11 -12.73
N SER A 9 -4.02 -9.60 -13.24
CA SER A 9 -3.54 -8.23 -12.96
C SER A 9 -4.26 -7.15 -13.77
N LEU A 10 -5.21 -7.53 -14.64
CA LEU A 10 -6.04 -6.63 -15.44
C LEU A 10 -7.37 -6.28 -14.76
N VAL A 11 -7.74 -6.93 -13.66
CA VAL A 11 -9.09 -6.81 -13.09
C VAL A 11 -9.32 -5.47 -12.35
N ASN A 12 -8.24 -4.75 -12.01
CA ASN A 12 -8.32 -3.39 -11.45
C ASN A 12 -7.92 -2.28 -12.46
N LEU A 13 -7.92 -2.56 -13.77
CA LEU A 13 -8.03 -1.52 -14.82
C LEU A 13 -9.46 -0.94 -14.91
N ALA A 14 -10.37 -1.36 -14.03
CA ALA A 14 -11.79 -1.05 -14.08
C ALA A 14 -12.07 0.47 -14.10
N SER A 15 -11.27 1.31 -13.44
CA SER A 15 -11.48 2.78 -13.46
C SER A 15 -11.46 3.35 -14.89
N PHE A 16 -10.60 2.84 -15.76
CA PHE A 16 -10.44 3.25 -17.17
C PHE A 16 -11.14 2.31 -18.18
N GLU A 17 -11.32 1.03 -17.88
CA GLU A 17 -11.97 0.06 -18.78
C GLU A 17 -13.51 0.03 -18.68
N LEU A 18 -14.10 0.41 -17.54
CA LEU A 18 -15.56 0.53 -17.40
C LEU A 18 -16.17 1.64 -18.28
N GLY A 19 -15.36 2.56 -18.80
CA GLY A 19 -15.80 3.64 -19.70
C GLY A 19 -15.77 3.30 -21.20
N LEU A 20 -15.19 2.16 -21.60
CA LEU A 20 -14.98 1.83 -23.02
C LEU A 20 -15.72 0.56 -23.50
N SER A 21 -16.41 -0.15 -22.60
CA SER A 21 -17.09 -1.41 -22.93
C SER A 21 -18.60 -1.31 -22.67
N ARG A 22 -19.33 -0.56 -23.49
CA ARG A 22 -20.80 -0.70 -23.58
C ARG A 22 -21.34 -0.43 -24.99
N GLU A 23 -20.82 -1.16 -25.98
CA GLU A 23 -21.60 -1.46 -27.17
C GLU A 23 -22.46 -2.70 -26.88
N GLY A 24 -23.75 -2.50 -26.58
CA GLY A 24 -24.69 -3.61 -26.40
C GLY A 24 -25.89 -3.33 -25.50
N SER A 25 -26.98 -2.89 -26.14
CA SER A 25 -28.39 -2.93 -25.71
C SER A 25 -28.83 -2.23 -24.41
N GLY A 26 -29.39 -1.03 -24.59
CA GLY A 26 -30.63 -0.62 -23.93
C GLY A 26 -30.54 -0.05 -22.52
N ALA A 27 -30.18 1.23 -22.39
CA ALA A 27 -30.72 2.12 -21.36
C ALA A 27 -30.55 3.61 -21.75
N SER A 28 -31.68 4.31 -21.69
CA SER A 28 -32.00 5.70 -21.96
C SER A 28 -30.92 6.78 -21.70
N SER A 29 -30.65 7.57 -22.75
CA SER A 29 -30.50 9.05 -22.78
C SER A 29 -29.82 9.78 -21.59
N ALA A 30 -28.50 9.63 -21.43
CA ALA A 30 -27.71 10.62 -20.68
C ALA A 30 -26.28 10.85 -21.21
N ALA A 31 -25.95 10.40 -22.43
CA ALA A 31 -24.57 10.44 -22.95
C ALA A 31 -24.46 11.15 -24.31
N ALA A 32 -25.06 12.34 -24.40
CA ALA A 32 -24.80 13.28 -25.49
C ALA A 32 -24.45 14.65 -24.89
N GLU A 33 -23.40 14.68 -24.07
CA GLU A 33 -22.80 15.95 -23.67
C GLU A 33 -21.93 16.48 -24.81
N VAL A 34 -22.28 17.68 -25.24
CA VAL A 34 -21.45 18.53 -26.08
C VAL A 34 -20.15 18.80 -25.30
N LEU A 35 -19.03 18.24 -25.76
CA LEU A 35 -17.72 18.40 -25.11
C LEU A 35 -17.27 19.87 -25.13
N ALA A 36 -17.55 20.58 -24.04
CA ALA A 36 -16.81 21.76 -23.64
C ALA A 36 -15.34 21.37 -23.37
N ALA A 37 -14.43 22.35 -23.36
CA ALA A 37 -13.10 22.13 -22.78
C ALA A 37 -13.27 21.56 -21.36
N PRO A 38 -12.41 20.62 -20.91
CA PRO A 38 -12.57 20.06 -19.60
C PRO A 38 -12.54 21.22 -18.58
N GLU A 39 -13.56 21.32 -17.73
CA GLU A 39 -13.60 22.34 -16.66
C GLU A 39 -12.46 22.14 -15.65
N HIS A 40 -11.85 20.96 -15.66
CA HIS A 40 -10.82 20.50 -14.74
C HIS A 40 -9.62 19.89 -15.49
N GLY A 41 -8.65 19.36 -14.75
CA GLY A 41 -7.56 18.59 -15.34
C GLY A 41 -8.00 17.21 -15.85
N PHE A 42 -7.02 16.33 -16.01
CA PHE A 42 -7.23 14.97 -16.50
C PHE A 42 -6.92 13.95 -15.41
N ASP A 43 -7.71 12.88 -15.34
CA ASP A 43 -7.25 11.67 -14.68
C ASP A 43 -6.27 10.97 -15.64
N VAL A 44 -5.09 10.61 -15.15
CA VAL A 44 -4.00 10.05 -15.95
C VAL A 44 -3.47 8.78 -15.29
N LEU A 45 -3.58 7.66 -16.00
CA LEU A 45 -2.93 6.40 -15.65
C LEU A 45 -1.62 6.29 -16.43
N VAL A 46 -0.52 6.09 -15.73
CA VAL A 46 0.80 5.83 -16.30
C VAL A 46 1.20 4.41 -15.97
N ARG A 47 1.32 3.57 -17.00
CA ARG A 47 1.85 2.21 -16.89
C ARG A 47 3.33 2.19 -17.28
N VAL A 48 4.18 1.78 -16.36
CA VAL A 48 5.60 1.51 -16.56
C VAL A 48 5.76 0.08 -17.03
N ILE A 49 6.08 -0.11 -18.31
CA ILE A 49 6.11 -1.45 -18.92
C ILE A 49 7.48 -2.08 -18.69
N GLN A 50 8.54 -1.52 -19.30
CA GLN A 50 9.88 -2.08 -19.24
C GLN A 50 10.96 -1.06 -19.60
N CYS A 51 12.19 -1.32 -19.19
CA CYS A 51 13.38 -0.70 -19.77
C CYS A 51 14.11 -1.70 -20.68
N THR A 52 14.89 -1.19 -21.63
CA THR A 52 15.71 -2.01 -22.53
C THR A 52 17.10 -1.41 -22.70
N ASN A 53 18.11 -2.28 -22.81
CA ASN A 53 19.51 -1.92 -23.05
C ASN A 53 20.08 -0.90 -22.03
N LEU A 54 19.76 -1.09 -20.75
CA LEU A 54 20.33 -0.27 -19.68
C LEU A 54 21.85 -0.51 -19.55
N PRO A 55 22.63 0.50 -19.13
CA PRO A 55 24.07 0.32 -18.88
C PRO A 55 24.30 -0.59 -17.66
N GLY A 56 25.23 -1.54 -17.75
CA GLY A 56 25.73 -2.23 -16.55
C GLY A 56 26.64 -1.29 -15.74
N HIS A 57 26.35 -1.13 -14.46
CA HIS A 57 27.13 -0.31 -13.53
C HIS A 57 27.91 -1.14 -12.49
N ASP A 58 27.52 -2.39 -12.20
CA ASP A 58 28.28 -3.27 -11.30
C ASP A 58 29.57 -3.81 -11.94
N TRP A 59 30.70 -3.47 -11.32
CA TRP A 59 32.06 -3.82 -11.78
C TRP A 59 32.40 -5.32 -11.75
N TRP A 60 31.65 -6.14 -11.00
CA TRP A 60 31.90 -7.59 -10.86
C TRP A 60 31.04 -8.50 -11.74
N ASN A 61 29.93 -8.03 -12.30
CA ASN A 61 28.98 -8.88 -13.05
C ASN A 61 28.36 -8.23 -14.30
N GLY A 62 28.58 -6.93 -14.52
CA GLY A 62 28.03 -6.20 -15.66
C GLY A 62 26.49 -6.08 -15.69
N ARG A 63 25.82 -6.32 -14.56
CA ARG A 63 24.37 -6.17 -14.40
C ARG A 63 24.06 -4.96 -13.51
N SER A 64 22.80 -4.61 -13.38
CA SER A 64 22.31 -3.53 -12.51
C SER A 64 21.02 -3.98 -11.84
N ASP A 65 20.64 -3.32 -10.77
CA ASP A 65 19.41 -3.51 -10.01
C ASP A 65 18.46 -2.30 -10.24
N PRO A 66 17.91 -2.13 -11.45
CA PRO A 66 17.22 -0.91 -11.83
C PRO A 66 15.84 -0.72 -11.18
N TYR A 67 15.56 0.52 -10.80
CA TYR A 67 14.22 1.02 -10.48
C TYR A 67 13.96 2.36 -11.18
N VAL A 68 12.68 2.73 -11.34
CA VAL A 68 12.27 3.96 -12.01
C VAL A 68 11.62 4.90 -11.00
N ILE A 69 12.01 6.18 -11.04
CA ILE A 69 11.29 7.28 -10.40
C ILE A 69 10.62 8.10 -11.50
N ILE A 70 9.31 8.28 -11.40
CA ILE A 70 8.54 9.18 -12.27
C ILE A 70 8.07 10.36 -11.43
N ARG A 71 8.39 11.57 -11.88
CA ARG A 71 7.95 12.83 -11.28
C ARG A 71 7.06 13.57 -12.26
N THR A 72 5.87 13.93 -11.82
CA THR A 72 4.96 14.77 -12.59
C THR A 72 5.01 16.17 -12.01
N THR A 73 5.64 17.09 -12.74
CA THR A 73 5.63 18.52 -12.41
C THR A 73 4.47 19.17 -13.13
N THR A 74 3.53 19.75 -12.39
CA THR A 74 2.38 20.42 -13.00
C THR A 74 2.64 21.92 -13.19
N PRO A 75 2.08 22.57 -14.22
CA PRO A 75 2.21 24.01 -14.39
C PRO A 75 1.47 24.76 -13.27
N GLY A 76 2.08 25.81 -12.72
CA GLY A 76 1.48 26.65 -11.66
C GLY A 76 1.86 26.22 -10.24
N GLU A 77 0.94 26.39 -9.29
CA GLU A 77 1.14 26.07 -7.86
C GLU A 77 0.95 24.58 -7.52
N GLY A 78 0.62 23.73 -8.50
CA GLY A 78 0.49 22.30 -8.30
C GLY A 78 1.88 21.67 -8.16
N GLY A 79 2.21 21.19 -6.96
CA GLY A 79 3.50 20.62 -6.61
C GLY A 79 3.94 19.42 -7.47
N GLU A 80 4.99 18.73 -7.01
CA GLU A 80 5.54 17.57 -7.69
C GLU A 80 4.89 16.28 -7.17
N LEU A 81 4.27 15.50 -8.06
CA LEU A 81 3.83 14.14 -7.73
C LEU A 81 4.95 13.15 -8.06
N GLN A 82 5.23 12.20 -7.18
CA GLN A 82 6.30 11.21 -7.38
C GLN A 82 5.79 9.77 -7.26
N TYR A 83 6.12 8.93 -8.24
CA TYR A 83 5.95 7.49 -8.19
C TYR A 83 7.31 6.78 -8.31
N LYS A 84 7.51 5.69 -7.56
CA LYS A 84 8.72 4.84 -7.61
C LYS A 84 8.33 3.38 -7.81
N THR A 85 8.90 2.72 -8.82
CA THR A 85 8.67 1.30 -9.09
C THR A 85 9.39 0.40 -8.07
N ARG A 86 9.11 -0.91 -8.13
CA ARG A 86 9.98 -1.91 -7.51
C ARG A 86 11.37 -1.90 -8.15
N THR A 87 12.33 -2.44 -7.42
CA THR A 87 13.66 -2.77 -7.94
C THR A 87 13.61 -4.14 -8.59
N VAL A 88 14.07 -4.25 -9.84
CA VAL A 88 14.30 -5.54 -10.49
C VAL A 88 15.78 -5.85 -10.38
N PHE A 89 16.13 -6.99 -9.79
CA PHE A 89 17.52 -7.32 -9.49
C PHE A 89 18.21 -7.97 -10.69
N ARG A 90 19.44 -7.53 -10.98
CA ARG A 90 20.37 -8.12 -11.94
C ARG A 90 19.80 -8.27 -13.35
N ASP A 91 19.15 -7.23 -13.84
CA ASP A 91 18.54 -7.22 -15.17
C ASP A 91 18.72 -5.86 -15.86
N LEU A 92 19.25 -5.86 -17.08
CA LEU A 92 19.43 -4.66 -17.91
C LEU A 92 18.23 -4.39 -18.83
N ASN A 93 17.26 -5.31 -18.86
CA ASN A 93 16.00 -5.18 -19.59
C ASN A 93 14.81 -5.43 -18.64
N PRO A 94 14.75 -4.71 -17.51
CA PRO A 94 13.79 -4.99 -16.46
C PRO A 94 12.36 -4.76 -16.95
N ARG A 95 11.49 -5.72 -16.66
CA ARG A 95 10.05 -5.61 -16.89
C ARG A 95 9.31 -5.33 -15.58
N TYR A 96 8.61 -4.20 -15.55
CA TYR A 96 7.90 -3.73 -14.36
C TYR A 96 6.44 -4.13 -14.41
N ASP A 97 5.75 -3.80 -15.51
CA ASP A 97 4.29 -3.92 -15.65
C ASP A 97 3.51 -3.27 -14.48
N GLU A 98 4.07 -2.22 -13.91
CA GLU A 98 3.45 -1.45 -12.83
C GLU A 98 2.66 -0.27 -13.39
N PHE A 99 1.64 0.19 -12.68
CA PHE A 99 0.92 1.41 -13.06
C PHE A 99 0.65 2.27 -11.83
N PHE A 100 0.38 3.54 -12.08
CA PHE A 100 -0.15 4.47 -11.10
C PHE A 100 -1.11 5.46 -11.76
N GLU A 101 -2.02 5.97 -10.96
CA GLU A 101 -3.06 6.91 -11.37
C GLU A 101 -2.85 8.25 -10.68
N MET A 102 -3.05 9.32 -11.43
CA MET A 102 -3.06 10.69 -10.93
C MET A 102 -4.39 11.33 -11.30
N GLY A 103 -4.99 12.08 -10.38
CA GLY A 103 -6.21 12.84 -10.61
C GLY A 103 -5.88 14.30 -10.89
N ASN A 104 -6.73 14.97 -11.68
CA ASN A 104 -6.66 16.41 -11.94
C ASN A 104 -5.30 16.91 -12.48
N VAL A 105 -4.62 16.12 -13.29
CA VAL A 105 -3.37 16.51 -13.97
C VAL A 105 -3.66 17.58 -15.03
N PRO A 106 -3.08 18.79 -14.94
CA PRO A 106 -3.29 19.83 -15.94
C PRO A 106 -2.62 19.49 -17.26
N GLU A 107 -3.13 20.06 -18.35
CA GLU A 107 -2.43 20.06 -19.63
C GLU A 107 -1.04 20.69 -19.49
N ALA A 108 -0.09 20.26 -20.33
CA ALA A 108 1.31 20.65 -20.30
C ALA A 108 2.10 20.24 -19.04
N SER A 109 1.56 19.36 -18.19
CA SER A 109 2.32 18.73 -17.10
C SER A 109 3.50 17.91 -17.64
N CYS A 110 4.65 17.99 -16.98
CA CYS A 110 5.86 17.31 -17.41
C CYS A 110 6.07 16.02 -16.59
N LEU A 111 6.10 14.87 -17.27
CA LEU A 111 6.48 13.59 -16.69
C LEU A 111 7.99 13.41 -16.89
N SER A 112 8.76 13.64 -15.83
CA SER A 112 10.18 13.35 -15.75
C SER A 112 10.39 11.91 -15.30
N VAL A 113 11.23 11.18 -16.01
CA VAL A 113 11.54 9.77 -15.76
C VAL A 113 13.02 9.65 -15.44
N GLU A 114 13.35 9.05 -14.31
CA GLU A 114 14.72 8.73 -13.93
C GLU A 114 14.85 7.23 -13.65
N VAL A 115 15.80 6.58 -14.31
CA VAL A 115 16.18 5.20 -14.02
C VAL A 115 17.41 5.22 -13.13
N TRP A 116 17.34 4.49 -12.02
CA TRP A 116 18.35 4.43 -10.98
C TRP A 116 18.82 3.00 -10.79
N ASP A 117 20.11 2.82 -10.52
CA ASP A 117 20.70 1.56 -10.09
C ASP A 117 20.71 1.50 -8.56
N LYS A 118 20.13 0.44 -7.98
CA LYS A 118 20.12 0.29 -6.53
C LYS A 118 21.43 -0.32 -6.05
N ASP A 119 22.21 0.44 -5.30
CA ASP A 119 23.47 -0.04 -4.75
C ASP A 119 23.32 -0.59 -3.34
N LEU A 120 24.09 -1.64 -3.02
CA LEU A 120 24.04 -2.27 -1.69
C LEU A 120 24.86 -1.53 -0.62
N LEU A 121 25.93 -0.85 -1.03
CA LEU A 121 26.93 -0.26 -0.12
C LEU A 121 27.19 1.22 -0.38
N THR A 122 26.71 1.75 -1.51
CA THR A 122 26.92 3.13 -1.98
C THR A 122 25.59 3.83 -2.18
N GLN A 123 25.63 5.13 -2.51
CA GLN A 123 24.44 5.86 -2.94
C GLN A 123 24.04 5.40 -4.34
N ASP A 124 22.74 5.18 -4.56
CA ASP A 124 22.19 4.79 -5.85
C ASP A 124 22.62 5.72 -7.00
N ASP A 125 22.92 5.14 -8.15
CA ASP A 125 23.44 5.85 -9.33
C ASP A 125 22.33 6.12 -10.37
N VAL A 126 22.23 7.36 -10.87
CA VAL A 126 21.32 7.67 -11.98
C VAL A 126 21.85 7.08 -13.29
N MET A 127 21.15 6.09 -13.83
CA MET A 127 21.48 5.42 -15.08
C MET A 127 21.12 6.26 -16.31
N GLY A 128 19.96 6.93 -16.27
CA GLY A 128 19.47 7.74 -17.37
C GLY A 128 18.18 8.50 -17.05
N ARG A 129 17.91 9.55 -17.83
CA ARG A 129 16.73 10.41 -17.68
C ARG A 129 16.00 10.58 -19.00
N ALA A 130 14.69 10.73 -18.92
CA ALA A 130 13.84 11.16 -20.03
C ALA A 130 12.74 12.10 -19.52
N SER A 131 12.12 12.86 -20.41
CA SER A 131 10.94 13.65 -20.07
C SER A 131 9.92 13.60 -21.18
N TRP A 132 8.65 13.75 -20.82
CA TRP A 132 7.53 13.84 -21.74
C TRP A 132 6.52 14.85 -21.22
N VAL A 133 6.01 15.70 -22.11
CA VAL A 133 4.99 16.71 -21.76
C VAL A 133 3.62 16.15 -22.10
N PHE A 134 2.74 16.12 -21.11
CA PHE A 134 1.36 15.69 -21.26
C PHE A 134 0.57 16.71 -22.06
N VAL A 135 0.20 16.31 -23.28
CA VAL A 135 -0.69 17.08 -24.16
C VAL A 135 -1.81 16.14 -24.59
N PRO A 136 -3.05 16.33 -24.11
CA PRO A 136 -4.18 15.53 -24.53
C PRO A 136 -4.34 15.59 -26.05
N GLN A 137 -4.22 14.44 -26.71
CA GLN A 137 -4.46 14.34 -28.14
C GLN A 137 -5.97 14.24 -28.40
N GLN A 138 -6.48 15.04 -29.33
CA GLN A 138 -7.85 14.89 -29.85
C GLN A 138 -7.84 13.75 -30.87
N TRP A 139 -8.55 12.65 -30.59
CA TRP A 139 -8.77 11.62 -31.60
C TRP A 139 -9.87 12.09 -32.57
N VAL A 140 -9.51 12.22 -33.85
CA VAL A 140 -10.45 12.34 -34.97
C VAL A 140 -10.36 11.03 -35.74
N GLN A 141 -11.18 10.04 -35.39
CA GLN A 141 -11.47 8.94 -36.31
C GLN A 141 -12.66 9.35 -37.17
N GLN A 142 -12.52 9.10 -38.47
CA GLN A 142 -13.42 9.50 -39.56
C GLN A 142 -14.89 9.60 -39.13
N GLY A 143 -15.35 10.84 -38.94
CA GLY A 143 -16.75 11.19 -39.10
C GLY A 143 -17.66 11.11 -37.88
N GLN A 144 -17.31 10.46 -36.76
CA GLN A 144 -18.20 10.43 -35.60
C GLN A 144 -17.45 10.27 -34.26
N GLN A 145 -17.59 11.30 -33.43
CA GLN A 145 -17.22 11.42 -32.01
C GLN A 145 -15.79 11.91 -31.68
N LYS A 146 -15.71 13.13 -31.15
CA LYS A 146 -14.54 13.64 -30.41
C LYS A 146 -14.54 12.95 -29.05
N SER A 147 -13.43 12.38 -28.63
CA SER A 147 -13.22 11.94 -27.24
C SER A 147 -11.97 12.62 -26.71
N LEU A 148 -12.09 13.21 -25.51
CA LEU A 148 -10.96 13.74 -24.74
C LEU A 148 -10.27 12.66 -23.91
N ALA A 149 -10.75 11.42 -23.97
CA ALA A 149 -10.01 10.27 -23.45
C ALA A 149 -9.07 9.70 -24.52
N GLY A 150 -7.90 9.25 -24.10
CA GLY A 150 -6.91 8.75 -25.04
C GLY A 150 -5.91 7.78 -24.42
N LYS A 151 -5.19 7.11 -25.31
CA LYS A 151 -4.15 6.14 -25.00
C LYS A 151 -2.91 6.48 -25.82
N VAL A 152 -1.79 6.70 -25.17
CA VAL A 152 -0.53 7.11 -25.79
C VAL A 152 0.57 6.12 -25.39
N PRO A 153 1.01 5.25 -26.31
CA PRO A 153 2.22 4.48 -26.10
C PRO A 153 3.44 5.42 -26.18
N LEU A 154 4.33 5.34 -25.21
CA LEU A 154 5.56 6.14 -25.15
C LEU A 154 6.77 5.22 -25.16
N GLN A 155 7.73 5.54 -26.02
CA GLN A 155 9.06 4.93 -26.03
C GLN A 155 10.09 6.04 -25.91
N LEU A 156 10.57 6.27 -24.70
CA LEU A 156 11.45 7.39 -24.38
C LEU A 156 12.90 6.91 -24.36
N GLN A 157 13.78 7.68 -25.02
CA GLN A 157 15.22 7.43 -24.97
C GLN A 157 15.78 7.98 -23.66
N LEU A 158 16.55 7.16 -22.94
CA LEU A 158 17.20 7.58 -21.71
C LEU A 158 18.51 8.27 -22.04
N HIS A 159 18.71 9.47 -21.51
CA HIS A 159 19.91 10.27 -21.69
C HIS A 159 20.75 10.28 -20.42
N HIS A 160 22.07 10.28 -20.58
CA HIS A 160 22.99 10.37 -19.46
C HIS A 160 22.83 11.72 -18.73
N PRO A 161 22.71 11.73 -17.39
CA PRO A 161 22.35 12.94 -16.63
C PRO A 161 23.37 14.08 -16.76
N ARG A 162 24.66 13.74 -16.94
CA ARG A 162 25.77 14.72 -17.03
C ARG A 162 26.44 14.84 -18.42
N LYS A 163 26.04 14.03 -19.41
CA LYS A 163 26.73 13.94 -20.72
C LYS A 163 25.70 14.04 -21.85
N PRO A 164 25.44 15.26 -22.37
CA PRO A 164 24.49 15.47 -23.46
C PRO A 164 24.78 14.55 -24.65
N GLY A 165 23.73 14.00 -25.27
CA GLY A 165 23.85 13.12 -26.44
C GLY A 165 24.29 11.67 -26.16
N LYS A 166 24.64 11.31 -24.92
CA LYS A 166 24.94 9.90 -24.58
C LYS A 166 23.65 9.16 -24.19
N PHE A 167 23.23 8.23 -25.04
CA PHE A 167 22.08 7.35 -24.82
C PHE A 167 22.40 6.22 -23.82
N LYS A 168 21.42 5.88 -22.99
CA LYS A 168 21.52 4.94 -21.86
C LYS A 168 20.33 3.97 -21.81
N GLY A 169 19.97 3.43 -22.97
CA GLY A 169 18.82 2.55 -23.12
C GLY A 169 17.53 3.32 -23.37
N GLN A 170 16.40 2.63 -23.22
CA GLN A 170 15.07 3.18 -23.47
C GLN A 170 14.08 2.67 -22.42
N ILE A 171 13.04 3.44 -22.17
CA ILE A 171 11.91 3.05 -21.33
C ILE A 171 10.61 3.09 -22.14
N GLN A 172 9.79 2.06 -21.95
CA GLN A 172 8.46 1.94 -22.54
C GLN A 172 7.40 2.22 -21.47
N LEU A 173 6.54 3.19 -21.75
CA LEU A 173 5.40 3.55 -20.92
C LEU A 173 4.11 3.50 -21.75
N GLU A 174 2.98 3.35 -21.09
CA GLU A 174 1.66 3.57 -21.68
C GLU A 174 0.92 4.58 -20.80
N VAL A 175 0.50 5.69 -21.41
CA VAL A 175 -0.29 6.73 -20.73
C VAL A 175 -1.73 6.63 -21.21
N ARG A 176 -2.67 6.46 -20.29
CA ARG A 176 -4.11 6.58 -20.54
C ARG A 176 -4.62 7.80 -19.81
N TYR A 177 -5.52 8.56 -20.42
CA TYR A 177 -6.09 9.75 -19.80
C TYR A 177 -7.56 9.93 -20.16
N ARG A 178 -8.29 10.63 -19.30
CA ARG A 178 -9.66 11.09 -19.50
C ARG A 178 -9.87 12.43 -18.79
N PRO A 179 -10.83 13.27 -19.21
CA PRO A 179 -11.24 14.42 -18.40
C PRO A 179 -11.57 13.98 -16.98
N SER A 180 -11.06 14.71 -15.99
CA SER A 180 -11.43 14.42 -14.60
C SER A 180 -12.87 14.85 -14.35
N MET A 181 -13.65 13.99 -13.71
CA MET A 181 -15.05 14.26 -13.39
C MET A 181 -15.22 15.21 -12.19
N PHE A 182 -14.17 15.35 -11.37
CA PHE A 182 -14.24 16.09 -10.11
C PHE A 182 -13.16 17.17 -10.06
N PRO A 183 -13.49 18.39 -9.62
CA PRO A 183 -12.50 19.44 -9.43
C PRO A 183 -11.47 19.04 -8.37
N GLY A 184 -10.30 19.68 -8.39
CA GLY A 184 -9.30 19.55 -7.33
C GLY A 184 -7.88 19.77 -7.81
N THR A 185 -6.93 19.70 -6.88
CA THR A 185 -5.51 19.76 -7.17
C THR A 185 -4.99 18.44 -7.74
N PRO A 186 -3.85 18.48 -8.47
CA PRO A 186 -3.20 17.28 -8.96
C PRO A 186 -2.76 16.40 -7.80
N ARG A 187 -3.11 15.10 -7.82
CA ARG A 187 -2.80 14.16 -6.71
C ARG A 187 -2.61 12.73 -7.20
N LEU A 188 -1.87 11.92 -6.45
CA LEU A 188 -1.77 10.48 -6.70
C LEU A 188 -3.04 9.79 -6.20
N LEU A 189 -3.69 8.98 -7.04
CA LEU A 189 -4.92 8.23 -6.71
C LEU A 189 -4.65 6.77 -6.34
N GLY A 190 -3.48 6.24 -6.71
CA GLY A 190 -3.11 4.86 -6.41
C GLY A 190 -2.23 4.23 -7.48
N PRO A 191 -2.00 2.91 -7.41
CA PRO A 191 -2.47 2.02 -6.35
C PRO A 191 -1.65 2.20 -5.05
N VAL A 192 -2.19 1.72 -3.92
CA VAL A 192 -1.44 1.68 -2.67
C VAL A 192 -0.31 0.67 -2.81
N ARG A 193 0.94 1.10 -2.66
CA ARG A 193 2.08 0.17 -2.66
C ARG A 193 2.29 -0.37 -1.26
N PHE A 194 2.81 -1.59 -1.17
CA PHE A 194 3.28 -2.14 0.10
C PHE A 194 4.64 -2.82 -0.04
N THR A 195 5.37 -2.81 1.07
CA THR A 195 6.51 -3.68 1.31
C THR A 195 6.25 -4.46 2.58
N GLN A 196 6.28 -5.78 2.48
CA GLN A 196 6.13 -6.73 3.56
C GLN A 196 7.49 -7.41 3.80
N CYS A 197 8.15 -7.15 4.92
CA CYS A 197 9.41 -7.79 5.24
C CYS A 197 9.19 -8.93 6.24
N PHE A 198 9.64 -10.12 5.86
CA PHE A 198 9.70 -11.28 6.75
C PHE A 198 11.11 -11.37 7.34
N SER A 199 11.23 -11.29 8.66
CA SER A 199 12.51 -11.47 9.35
C SER A 199 12.57 -12.85 10.01
N PRO A 200 13.24 -13.83 9.40
CA PRO A 200 13.61 -15.07 10.09
C PRO A 200 14.71 -14.84 11.13
N ASN A 201 15.59 -13.86 10.89
CA ASN A 201 16.74 -13.57 11.76
C ASN A 201 16.36 -12.80 13.03
N ALA A 202 15.20 -12.16 13.06
CA ALA A 202 14.59 -11.66 14.29
C ALA A 202 14.51 -12.79 15.33
N GLY A 203 13.91 -13.93 14.98
CA GLY A 203 13.81 -15.10 15.87
C GLY A 203 15.17 -15.68 16.28
N PHE A 204 16.16 -15.64 15.39
CA PHE A 204 17.54 -16.09 15.66
C PHE A 204 18.30 -15.17 16.61
N LEU A 205 18.16 -13.84 16.46
CA LEU A 205 18.84 -12.84 17.29
C LEU A 205 18.23 -12.74 18.70
N MET A 206 16.92 -13.02 18.85
CA MET A 206 16.21 -12.90 20.13
C MET A 206 15.96 -14.23 20.85
N MET A 207 16.44 -15.37 20.32
CA MET A 207 16.39 -16.68 21.00
C MET A 207 14.97 -17.07 21.49
N ARG A 208 13.91 -16.73 20.75
CA ARG A 208 12.53 -17.09 21.11
C ARG A 208 11.75 -17.61 19.91
N TRP A 209 11.20 -18.80 20.07
CA TRP A 209 10.33 -19.51 19.13
C TRP A 209 8.87 -19.26 19.53
N ASN A 210 7.96 -19.13 18.55
CA ASN A 210 6.52 -19.27 18.80
C ASN A 210 6.14 -20.76 18.76
N ASP A 211 5.06 -21.11 19.47
CA ASP A 211 4.54 -22.49 19.57
C ASP A 211 4.12 -23.12 18.23
N ASP A 212 3.93 -22.31 17.17
CA ASP A 212 3.46 -22.74 15.85
C ASP A 212 4.56 -22.98 14.82
N GLN A 213 5.85 -22.90 15.20
CA GLN A 213 7.01 -23.12 14.31
C GLN A 213 7.07 -22.23 13.05
N THR A 214 6.23 -21.20 12.93
CA THR A 214 6.22 -20.31 11.74
C THR A 214 7.17 -19.11 11.93
N MET A 215 8.34 -19.23 11.30
CA MET A 215 9.55 -18.42 11.50
C MET A 215 9.55 -17.00 10.89
N ALA A 216 8.52 -16.17 11.06
CA ALA A 216 8.65 -14.79 10.57
C ALA A 216 7.92 -13.76 11.42
N PHE A 217 8.72 -12.89 12.03
CA PHE A 217 8.29 -11.54 12.30
C PHE A 217 7.95 -10.87 10.95
N CYS A 218 6.77 -10.26 10.86
CA CYS A 218 6.30 -9.61 9.64
C CYS A 218 5.99 -8.13 9.92
N VAL A 219 6.62 -7.25 9.15
CA VAL A 219 6.30 -5.82 9.11
C VAL A 219 5.79 -5.43 7.74
N TRP A 220 4.86 -4.49 7.73
CA TRP A 220 4.33 -3.88 6.53
C TRP A 220 4.64 -2.40 6.53
N LYS A 221 5.08 -1.91 5.38
CA LYS A 221 5.14 -0.49 5.03
C LYS A 221 4.15 -0.26 3.90
N LEU A 222 3.05 0.44 4.19
CA LEU A 222 2.02 0.81 3.24
C LEU A 222 2.23 2.26 2.81
N PHE A 223 2.37 2.49 1.52
CA PHE A 223 2.49 3.81 0.92
C PHE A 223 1.10 4.26 0.50
N LEU A 224 0.31 4.71 1.47
CA LEU A 224 -1.02 5.26 1.24
C LEU A 224 -0.89 6.61 0.51
N CYS A 225 -1.82 6.87 -0.39
CA CYS A 225 -2.04 8.18 -1.01
C CYS A 225 -2.73 9.11 -0.01
N HIS A 226 -2.70 10.42 -0.27
CA HIS A 226 -3.42 11.47 0.49
C HIS A 226 -3.00 11.67 1.96
N ILE A 227 -1.92 11.03 2.45
CA ILE A 227 -1.49 11.18 3.86
C ILE A 227 -1.29 12.67 4.22
N GLU A 228 -0.55 13.41 3.39
CA GLU A 228 -0.23 14.83 3.64
C GLU A 228 -1.47 15.72 3.60
N GLU A 229 -2.39 15.49 2.65
CA GLU A 229 -3.65 16.24 2.51
C GLU A 229 -4.60 15.97 3.69
N VAL A 230 -4.73 14.71 4.11
CA VAL A 230 -5.69 14.31 5.16
C VAL A 230 -5.19 14.67 6.56
N PHE A 231 -3.89 14.67 6.78
CA PHE A 231 -3.26 14.99 8.07
C PHE A 231 -2.55 16.35 8.07
N GLU A 232 -2.96 17.27 7.20
CA GLU A 232 -2.37 18.61 7.13
C GLU A 232 -2.45 19.32 8.50
N GLY A 233 -1.32 19.81 8.99
CA GLY A 233 -1.23 20.48 10.29
C GLY A 233 -1.39 19.57 11.51
N VAL A 234 -1.52 18.25 11.33
CA VAL A 234 -1.66 17.28 12.41
C VAL A 234 -0.30 16.65 12.73
N SER A 235 0.14 16.79 13.97
CA SER A 235 1.31 16.07 14.50
C SER A 235 1.10 15.73 15.96
N HIS A 236 1.65 14.60 16.40
CA HIS A 236 1.58 14.11 17.76
C HIS A 236 2.97 13.74 18.26
N GLU A 237 3.48 14.53 19.22
CA GLU A 237 4.71 14.21 19.92
C GLU A 237 4.57 12.92 20.76
N TRP A 238 5.71 12.30 21.06
CA TRP A 238 5.73 11.20 22.02
C TRP A 238 5.23 11.64 23.41
N ASN A 239 4.52 10.73 24.08
CA ASN A 239 3.87 10.97 25.36
C ASN A 239 4.89 11.06 26.51
N ARG A 240 5.23 12.30 26.90
CA ARG A 240 6.16 12.59 28.00
C ARG A 240 5.72 12.10 29.38
N LYS A 241 4.43 11.77 29.55
CA LYS A 241 3.85 11.23 30.78
C LYS A 241 3.85 9.70 30.84
N HIS A 242 4.19 9.02 29.76
CA HIS A 242 4.22 7.56 29.71
C HIS A 242 5.63 7.02 30.01
N ASP A 243 5.78 6.32 31.14
CA ASP A 243 7.10 5.90 31.66
C ASP A 243 7.94 5.11 30.66
N LYS A 244 7.33 4.19 29.90
CA LYS A 244 8.06 3.41 28.89
C LYS A 244 8.56 4.28 27.75
N ALA A 245 7.75 5.25 27.31
CA ALA A 245 8.17 6.18 26.26
C ALA A 245 9.29 7.10 26.79
N ALA A 246 9.13 7.65 28.00
CA ALA A 246 10.15 8.47 28.64
C ALA A 246 11.50 7.75 28.78
N ARG A 247 11.52 6.45 29.12
CA ARG A 247 12.75 5.65 29.19
C ARG A 247 13.48 5.50 27.86
N ILE A 248 12.76 5.52 26.74
CA ILE A 248 13.33 5.42 25.39
C ILE A 248 13.82 6.80 24.95
N TYR A 249 12.91 7.78 24.92
CA TYR A 249 13.16 9.07 24.30
C TYR A 249 14.11 9.96 25.11
N LYS A 250 14.26 9.74 26.43
CA LYS A 250 15.25 10.46 27.26
C LYS A 250 16.62 9.80 27.29
N ASN A 251 16.80 8.62 26.70
CA ASN A 251 18.05 7.87 26.74
C ASN A 251 18.60 7.63 25.32
N PRO A 252 19.69 8.31 24.92
CA PRO A 252 20.26 8.18 23.58
C PRO A 252 20.64 6.74 23.18
N VAL A 253 21.07 5.91 24.14
CA VAL A 253 21.43 4.50 23.89
C VAL A 253 20.19 3.69 23.55
N MET A 254 19.10 3.88 24.30
CA MET A 254 17.82 3.23 24.03
C MET A 254 17.23 3.68 22.70
N LEU A 255 17.29 4.98 22.41
CA LEU A 255 16.85 5.57 21.14
C LEU A 255 17.59 4.95 19.96
N GLN A 256 18.92 4.84 20.06
CA GLN A 256 19.74 4.19 19.02
C GLN A 256 19.41 2.70 18.90
N GLY A 257 19.14 2.01 20.01
CA GLY A 257 18.67 0.62 19.99
C GLY A 257 17.38 0.44 19.18
N VAL A 258 16.39 1.33 19.39
CA VAL A 258 15.12 1.31 18.63
C VAL A 258 15.35 1.59 17.14
N ARG A 259 16.24 2.51 16.79
CA ARG A 259 16.61 2.78 15.39
C ARG A 259 17.29 1.57 14.73
N SER A 260 18.18 0.90 15.44
CA SER A 260 18.82 -0.33 14.96
C SER A 260 17.79 -1.45 14.74
N GLN A 261 16.82 -1.59 15.64
CA GLN A 261 15.70 -2.54 15.47
C GLN A 261 14.87 -2.19 14.24
N HIS A 262 14.49 -0.92 14.07
CA HIS A 262 13.77 -0.45 12.89
C HIS A 262 14.52 -0.80 11.60
N ALA A 263 15.80 -0.45 11.52
CA ALA A 263 16.63 -0.70 10.35
C ALA A 263 16.75 -2.19 10.02
N ALA A 264 16.93 -3.06 11.02
CA ALA A 264 16.98 -4.50 10.81
C ALA A 264 15.65 -5.08 10.30
N LEU A 265 14.51 -4.59 10.81
CA LEU A 265 13.18 -5.12 10.48
C LEU A 265 12.65 -4.63 9.13
N TYR A 266 12.88 -3.36 8.80
CA TYR A 266 12.48 -2.77 7.52
C TYR A 266 13.55 -2.94 6.43
N SER A 267 14.65 -3.66 6.70
CA SER A 267 15.66 -3.98 5.69
C SER A 267 15.09 -4.94 4.64
N THR A 268 15.09 -4.48 3.38
CA THR A 268 14.65 -5.27 2.22
C THR A 268 15.74 -6.20 1.67
N HIS A 269 16.97 -6.10 2.20
CA HIS A 269 18.17 -6.71 1.62
C HIS A 269 18.43 -8.16 2.07
N LEU A 270 17.69 -8.66 3.06
CA LEU A 270 17.85 -10.03 3.59
C LEU A 270 17.01 -11.08 2.85
N GLY A 271 16.52 -10.77 1.65
CA GLY A 271 16.01 -11.76 0.69
C GLY A 271 14.62 -12.34 0.98
N ARG A 272 13.83 -11.74 1.89
CA ARG A 272 12.43 -12.13 2.14
C ARG A 272 11.50 -10.92 2.28
N ALA A 273 11.61 -9.97 1.37
CA ALA A 273 10.64 -8.88 1.26
C ALA A 273 9.66 -9.20 0.12
N ARG A 274 8.36 -9.18 0.40
CA ARG A 274 7.30 -9.20 -0.59
C ARG A 274 6.88 -7.77 -0.86
N CYS A 275 6.88 -7.35 -2.12
CA CYS A 275 6.37 -6.04 -2.53
C CYS A 275 5.19 -6.24 -3.45
N GLY A 276 4.26 -5.30 -3.44
CA GLY A 276 3.11 -5.34 -4.33
C GLY A 276 2.29 -4.07 -4.27
N VAL A 277 1.14 -4.13 -4.93
CA VAL A 277 0.14 -3.08 -4.95
C VAL A 277 -1.17 -3.61 -4.38
N LEU A 278 -1.97 -2.71 -3.81
CA LEU A 278 -3.32 -2.94 -3.32
C LEU A 278 -4.22 -1.94 -4.04
N CYS A 279 -5.15 -2.45 -4.83
CA CYS A 279 -6.05 -1.67 -5.66
C CYS A 279 -7.48 -1.67 -5.12
N SER A 280 -7.78 -2.51 -4.13
CA SER A 280 -9.12 -2.63 -3.54
C SER A 280 -9.07 -2.99 -2.05
N ALA A 281 -10.19 -2.79 -1.35
CA ALA A 281 -10.35 -3.20 0.04
C ALA A 281 -10.13 -4.71 0.24
N VAL A 282 -10.60 -5.54 -0.71
CA VAL A 282 -10.44 -7.00 -0.64
C VAL A 282 -8.97 -7.41 -0.75
N GLU A 283 -8.21 -6.77 -1.66
CA GLU A 283 -6.77 -7.00 -1.76
C GLU A 283 -6.04 -6.58 -0.47
N PHE A 284 -6.44 -5.45 0.14
CA PHE A 284 -5.92 -5.04 1.45
C PHE A 284 -6.20 -6.11 2.51
N PHE A 285 -7.45 -6.59 2.63
CA PHE A 285 -7.79 -7.61 3.62
C PHE A 285 -7.04 -8.92 3.37
N ALA A 286 -6.91 -9.36 2.12
CA ALA A 286 -6.15 -10.55 1.74
C ALA A 286 -4.66 -10.43 2.09
N ALA A 287 -4.05 -9.25 1.94
CA ALA A 287 -2.66 -9.00 2.31
C ALA A 287 -2.38 -9.20 3.82
N PHE A 288 -3.42 -9.06 4.65
CA PHE A 288 -3.40 -9.32 6.09
C PHE A 288 -4.09 -10.65 6.46
N ASN A 289 -4.29 -11.54 5.49
CA ASN A 289 -4.98 -12.83 5.67
C ASN A 289 -6.33 -12.67 6.39
N PHE A 290 -7.09 -11.63 6.02
CA PHE A 290 -8.39 -11.27 6.58
C PHE A 290 -8.37 -11.10 8.11
N GLY A 291 -7.22 -10.65 8.64
CA GLY A 291 -7.00 -10.43 10.07
C GLY A 291 -6.91 -11.72 10.88
N LYS A 292 -6.64 -12.87 10.25
CA LYS A 292 -6.56 -14.17 10.92
C LYS A 292 -5.17 -14.81 10.75
N ARG A 293 -4.73 -15.57 11.75
CA ARG A 293 -3.58 -16.48 11.67
C ARG A 293 -3.89 -17.72 12.48
N ALA A 294 -3.72 -18.90 11.88
CA ALA A 294 -4.13 -20.18 12.48
C ALA A 294 -5.58 -20.16 13.01
N GLY A 295 -6.50 -19.55 12.24
CA GLY A 295 -7.92 -19.40 12.60
C GLY A 295 -8.23 -18.35 13.67
N GLN A 296 -7.21 -17.73 14.27
CA GLN A 296 -7.40 -16.72 15.34
C GLN A 296 -7.29 -15.30 14.81
N ARG A 297 -8.14 -14.40 15.31
CA ARG A 297 -8.06 -12.97 15.02
C ARG A 297 -6.72 -12.38 15.48
N ARG A 298 -6.24 -11.40 14.73
CA ARG A 298 -5.00 -10.67 14.96
C ARG A 298 -5.23 -9.16 14.98
N TYR A 299 -4.44 -8.51 15.83
CA TYR A 299 -4.29 -7.05 15.86
C TYR A 299 -2.99 -6.67 15.20
N TYR A 300 -2.92 -5.43 14.72
CA TYR A 300 -1.74 -4.86 14.13
C TYR A 300 -1.46 -3.51 14.78
N THR A 301 -0.30 -3.37 15.39
CA THR A 301 0.16 -2.08 15.93
C THR A 301 0.71 -1.26 14.77
N TYR A 302 0.27 -0.01 14.60
CA TYR A 302 0.70 0.87 13.51
C TYR A 302 1.21 2.23 13.98
N SER A 303 2.12 2.82 13.20
CA SER A 303 2.49 4.24 13.25
C SER A 303 2.35 4.84 11.86
N LEU A 304 1.60 5.93 11.74
CA LEU A 304 1.44 6.71 10.51
C LEU A 304 2.48 7.84 10.46
N MET A 305 3.36 7.77 9.46
CA MET A 305 4.38 8.77 9.17
C MET A 305 3.98 9.54 7.89
N PRO A 306 4.57 10.73 7.62
CA PRO A 306 4.33 11.45 6.38
C PRO A 306 4.59 10.64 5.11
N ASP A 307 5.53 9.67 5.16
CA ASP A 307 5.88 8.85 4.00
C ASP A 307 5.08 7.55 3.86
N SER A 308 4.48 7.04 4.95
CA SER A 308 3.89 5.69 4.98
C SER A 308 3.18 5.36 6.29
N LEU A 309 2.22 4.42 6.21
CA LEU A 309 1.74 3.68 7.37
C LEU A 309 2.63 2.44 7.59
N ARG A 310 3.12 2.27 8.81
CA ARG A 310 4.04 1.20 9.19
C ARG A 310 3.42 0.35 10.27
N CYS A 311 3.31 -0.97 10.09
CA CYS A 311 2.62 -1.82 11.04
C CYS A 311 3.18 -3.24 11.15
N SER A 312 2.77 -3.95 12.20
CA SER A 312 3.08 -5.36 12.45
C SER A 312 2.05 -6.00 13.38
N GLU A 313 1.92 -7.32 13.33
CA GLU A 313 1.05 -8.09 14.21
C GLU A 313 1.36 -7.82 15.70
N THR A 314 0.35 -7.55 16.51
CA THR A 314 0.46 -7.33 17.95
C THR A 314 0.47 -8.65 18.71
N GLY A 315 1.45 -8.82 19.60
CA GLY A 315 1.40 -9.88 20.62
C GLY A 315 2.08 -11.19 20.20
N ALA A 316 2.76 -11.24 19.05
CA ALA A 316 3.72 -12.30 18.82
C ALA A 316 4.75 -12.32 19.97
N GLY A 317 5.07 -13.48 20.54
CA GLY A 317 5.95 -13.63 21.72
C GLY A 317 7.33 -12.99 21.56
N PHE A 318 7.71 -12.71 20.31
CA PHE A 318 8.84 -11.91 19.88
C PHE A 318 8.85 -10.45 20.38
N PHE A 319 7.70 -9.84 20.63
CA PHE A 319 7.60 -8.42 20.97
C PHE A 319 7.77 -8.07 22.44
N VAL A 320 7.86 -9.07 23.31
CA VAL A 320 8.04 -8.85 24.76
C VAL A 320 9.35 -8.11 25.05
N ASP A 321 10.34 -8.25 24.15
CA ASP A 321 11.65 -7.62 24.25
C ASP A 321 11.74 -6.24 23.56
N PHE A 322 10.67 -5.79 22.89
CA PHE A 322 10.62 -4.45 22.28
C PHE A 322 10.17 -3.41 23.30
N SER A 323 10.97 -2.35 23.44
CA SER A 323 10.74 -1.26 24.40
C SER A 323 9.48 -0.44 24.05
N SER A 324 9.19 -0.25 22.76
CA SER A 324 7.92 0.26 22.23
C SER A 324 7.76 -0.09 20.74
N LYS A 325 6.65 -0.75 20.38
CA LYS A 325 6.32 -1.08 18.98
C LYS A 325 6.06 0.17 18.14
N HIS A 326 5.32 1.13 18.69
CA HIS A 326 5.04 2.40 18.00
C HIS A 326 6.32 3.19 17.75
N ALA A 327 7.22 3.28 18.73
CA ALA A 327 8.53 3.92 18.55
C ALA A 327 9.37 3.18 17.50
N MET A 328 9.35 1.84 17.50
CA MET A 328 10.05 1.03 16.51
C MET A 328 9.53 1.31 15.10
N HIS A 329 8.21 1.29 14.87
CA HIS A 329 7.64 1.64 13.55
C HIS A 329 7.96 3.07 13.13
N ALA A 330 7.96 4.01 14.08
CA ALA A 330 8.29 5.40 13.86
C ALA A 330 9.80 5.68 13.67
N ASN A 331 10.67 4.66 13.67
CA ASN A 331 12.14 4.83 13.67
C ASN A 331 12.63 5.77 14.78
N ALA A 332 11.98 5.69 15.94
CA ALA A 332 12.18 6.57 17.09
C ALA A 332 12.03 8.07 16.76
N ALA A 333 11.19 8.42 15.79
CA ALA A 333 10.78 9.80 15.56
C ALA A 333 10.12 10.37 16.81
N GLU A 334 10.38 11.64 17.09
CA GLU A 334 9.79 12.35 18.24
C GLU A 334 8.31 12.65 18.02
N GLU A 335 7.88 12.66 16.76
CA GLU A 335 6.50 12.92 16.36
C GLU A 335 6.03 11.95 15.26
N VAL A 336 4.72 11.74 15.22
CA VAL A 336 4.00 10.95 14.20
C VAL A 336 2.71 11.68 13.81
N LEU A 337 2.18 11.39 12.63
CA LEU A 337 0.86 11.91 12.24
C LEU A 337 -0.24 11.24 13.07
N TYR A 338 -0.15 9.91 13.22
CA TYR A 338 -1.07 9.13 14.04
C TYR A 338 -0.46 7.78 14.46
N ALA A 339 -1.05 7.12 15.45
CA ALA A 339 -0.59 5.84 15.96
C ALA A 339 -1.67 5.12 16.75
N GLY A 340 -1.71 3.80 16.65
CA GLY A 340 -2.70 3.01 17.34
C GLY A 340 -2.58 1.55 16.95
N GLU A 341 -3.70 0.86 16.94
CA GLU A 341 -3.83 -0.52 16.54
C GLU A 341 -5.05 -0.69 15.63
N PHE A 342 -5.05 -1.71 14.80
CA PHE A 342 -6.22 -2.07 14.00
C PHE A 342 -6.43 -3.58 13.98
N CYS A 343 -7.66 -3.98 13.67
CA CYS A 343 -7.99 -5.36 13.36
C CYS A 343 -8.98 -5.42 12.20
N ILE A 344 -9.06 -6.59 11.55
CA ILE A 344 -10.01 -6.84 10.48
C ILE A 344 -11.06 -7.81 11.03
N VAL A 345 -12.34 -7.46 10.85
CA VAL A 345 -13.48 -8.24 11.34
C VAL A 345 -14.43 -8.56 10.20
N PRO A 346 -15.12 -9.71 10.21
CA PRO A 346 -16.17 -9.99 9.24
C PRO A 346 -17.30 -8.96 9.33
N ASP A 347 -17.82 -8.54 8.20
CA ASP A 347 -18.94 -7.61 8.07
C ASP A 347 -19.74 -7.97 6.82
N ALA A 348 -20.86 -8.67 7.01
CA ALA A 348 -21.70 -9.15 5.92
C ALA A 348 -22.34 -8.04 5.08
N ALA A 349 -22.43 -6.81 5.61
CA ALA A 349 -22.98 -5.67 4.90
C ALA A 349 -21.93 -4.94 4.03
N ALA A 350 -20.64 -5.23 4.22
CA ALA A 350 -19.55 -4.58 3.49
C ALA A 350 -19.30 -5.24 2.14
N GLU A 351 -18.94 -4.45 1.13
CA GLU A 351 -18.65 -4.91 -0.24
C GLU A 351 -17.53 -5.97 -0.32
N GLY A 352 -16.61 -5.98 0.65
CA GLY A 352 -15.54 -6.98 0.79
C GLY A 352 -15.79 -8.06 1.85
N GLY A 353 -17.00 -8.14 2.42
CA GLY A 353 -17.36 -9.05 3.51
C GLY A 353 -16.63 -8.79 4.83
N HIS A 354 -15.90 -7.69 4.93
CA HIS A 354 -15.00 -7.37 6.03
C HIS A 354 -15.00 -5.87 6.31
N ARG A 355 -14.68 -5.53 7.56
CA ARG A 355 -14.51 -4.18 8.08
C ARG A 355 -13.15 -4.03 8.74
N LEU A 356 -12.51 -2.90 8.49
CA LEU A 356 -11.32 -2.48 9.23
C LEU A 356 -11.74 -1.70 10.47
N VAL A 357 -11.33 -2.16 11.65
CA VAL A 357 -11.52 -1.43 12.91
C VAL A 357 -10.19 -0.79 13.28
N VAL A 358 -10.15 0.53 13.36
CA VAL A 358 -8.94 1.33 13.65
C VAL A 358 -9.12 2.07 14.98
N ASP A 359 -8.14 1.98 15.85
CA ASP A 359 -8.11 2.72 17.10
C ASP A 359 -6.93 3.71 17.17
N ASN A 360 -6.90 4.50 18.24
CA ASN A 360 -5.81 5.40 18.60
C ASN A 360 -5.06 4.95 19.87
N ASN A 361 -5.08 3.66 20.17
CA ASN A 361 -4.48 3.07 21.36
C ASN A 361 -2.95 2.99 21.23
N SER A 362 -2.29 4.10 21.52
CA SER A 362 -0.84 4.18 21.60
C SER A 362 -0.38 4.78 22.92
N GLY A 363 0.25 3.97 23.79
CA GLY A 363 0.92 4.53 24.97
C GLY A 363 2.11 5.44 24.63
N THR A 364 2.67 5.30 23.43
CA THR A 364 3.89 6.03 23.03
C THR A 364 3.59 7.41 22.50
N PHE A 365 2.53 7.59 21.70
CA PHE A 365 2.17 8.89 21.11
C PHE A 365 0.82 9.41 21.60
N ALA A 366 -0.06 8.53 22.10
CA ALA A 366 -1.39 8.85 22.64
C ALA A 366 -2.16 9.87 21.80
N PRO A 367 -2.34 9.62 20.49
CA PRO A 367 -2.88 10.64 19.62
C PRO A 367 -4.37 10.87 19.90
N LYS A 368 -4.84 12.07 19.58
CA LYS A 368 -6.16 12.52 20.02
C LYS A 368 -7.28 11.77 19.28
N ALA A 369 -8.34 11.44 20.01
CA ALA A 369 -9.53 10.79 19.43
C ALA A 369 -10.25 11.67 18.40
N GLU A 370 -10.10 13.00 18.50
CA GLU A 370 -10.68 13.96 17.55
C GLU A 370 -10.17 13.78 16.11
N HIS A 371 -9.01 13.14 15.92
CA HIS A 371 -8.42 12.86 14.61
C HIS A 371 -8.73 11.45 14.08
N LEU A 372 -9.52 10.63 14.79
CA LEU A 372 -9.95 9.31 14.29
C LEU A 372 -10.68 9.40 12.94
N PRO A 373 -11.59 10.36 12.71
CA PRO A 373 -12.24 10.50 11.39
C PRO A 373 -11.25 10.71 10.24
N LEU A 374 -10.06 11.26 10.49
CA LEU A 374 -9.01 11.40 9.47
C LEU A 374 -8.45 10.03 9.06
N MET A 375 -8.30 9.11 10.00
CA MET A 375 -7.89 7.73 9.68
C MET A 375 -8.96 7.01 8.85
N GLN A 376 -10.24 7.17 9.21
CA GLN A 376 -11.34 6.62 8.42
C GLN A 376 -11.30 7.15 6.98
N HIS A 377 -11.24 8.47 6.83
CA HIS A 377 -11.19 9.12 5.53
C HIS A 377 -9.96 8.68 4.71
N LEU A 378 -8.79 8.55 5.33
CA LEU A 378 -7.57 8.11 4.66
C LEU A 378 -7.73 6.71 4.05
N PHE A 379 -8.30 5.75 4.78
CA PHE A 379 -8.51 4.40 4.26
C PHE A 379 -9.59 4.36 3.18
N GLU A 380 -10.72 5.05 3.37
CA GLU A 380 -11.80 5.11 2.39
C GLU A 380 -11.37 5.81 1.09
N ALA A 381 -10.50 6.83 1.17
CA ALA A 381 -9.94 7.51 0.01
C ALA A 381 -8.98 6.62 -0.79
N ASN A 382 -8.22 5.76 -0.12
CA ASN A 382 -7.30 4.81 -0.76
C ASN A 382 -7.99 3.55 -1.29
N PHE A 383 -9.10 3.15 -0.66
CA PHE A 383 -9.85 1.95 -0.97
C PHE A 383 -11.35 2.26 -1.02
N PRO A 384 -11.87 2.76 -2.17
CA PRO A 384 -13.29 3.02 -2.33
C PRO A 384 -14.14 1.79 -1.99
N GLY A 385 -15.21 1.99 -1.21
CA GLY A 385 -16.09 0.91 -0.73
C GLY A 385 -15.59 0.15 0.51
N MET A 386 -14.41 0.47 1.04
CA MET A 386 -13.89 -0.13 2.26
C MET A 386 -14.74 0.27 3.48
N SER A 387 -15.27 -0.72 4.20
CA SER A 387 -15.94 -0.50 5.49
C SER A 387 -14.88 -0.24 6.56
N VAL A 388 -14.88 0.96 7.14
CA VAL A 388 -13.94 1.37 8.19
C VAL A 388 -14.71 1.87 9.40
N GLU A 389 -14.39 1.33 10.58
CA GLU A 389 -14.92 1.80 11.87
C GLU A 389 -13.77 2.30 12.73
N THR A 390 -13.92 3.49 13.30
CA THR A 390 -12.95 4.05 14.23
C THR A 390 -13.44 3.99 15.67
N VAL A 391 -12.56 3.55 16.58
CA VAL A 391 -12.90 3.34 17.99
C VAL A 391 -11.87 4.05 18.88
N ALA A 392 -12.33 4.91 19.78
CA ALA A 392 -11.45 5.66 20.66
C ALA A 392 -10.84 4.80 21.77
N ALA A 393 -9.62 5.13 22.17
CA ALA A 393 -8.97 4.59 23.34
C ALA A 393 -9.81 4.93 24.58
N GLY A 394 -10.35 3.90 25.23
CA GLY A 394 -11.27 4.01 26.35
C GLY A 394 -12.76 3.81 26.00
N ASP A 395 -13.10 3.63 24.73
CA ASP A 395 -14.44 3.20 24.32
C ASP A 395 -14.65 1.72 24.74
N PRO A 396 -15.75 1.37 25.44
CA PRO A 396 -16.05 -0.01 25.82
C PRO A 396 -16.11 -1.00 24.65
N ARG A 397 -16.44 -0.54 23.44
CA ARG A 397 -16.41 -1.37 22.23
C ARG A 397 -15.01 -1.88 21.91
N LEU A 398 -13.97 -1.12 22.25
CA LEU A 398 -12.58 -1.55 22.04
C LEU A 398 -12.23 -2.76 22.91
N GLU A 399 -12.76 -2.82 24.14
CA GLU A 399 -12.59 -3.97 25.03
C GLU A 399 -13.28 -5.22 24.49
N GLU A 400 -14.43 -5.06 23.84
CA GLU A 400 -15.12 -6.16 23.14
C GLU A 400 -14.27 -6.70 21.99
N TYR A 401 -13.74 -5.83 21.13
CA TYR A 401 -12.85 -6.25 20.06
C TYR A 401 -11.58 -6.94 20.60
N HIS A 402 -11.01 -6.44 21.71
CA HIS A 402 -9.85 -7.06 22.35
C HIS A 402 -10.16 -8.44 22.94
N ARG A 403 -11.34 -8.65 23.54
CA ARG A 403 -11.77 -9.95 24.07
C ARG A 403 -11.88 -11.01 22.98
N GLN A 404 -12.23 -10.61 21.76
CA GLN A 404 -12.31 -11.48 20.59
C GLN A 404 -10.94 -11.82 19.98
N CYS A 405 -9.82 -11.35 20.57
CA CYS A 405 -8.46 -11.65 20.11
C CYS A 405 -7.65 -12.40 21.17
N PRO A 406 -7.44 -13.72 21.00
CA PRO A 406 -6.74 -14.56 21.98
C PRO A 406 -5.32 -14.10 22.32
N SER A 407 -4.61 -13.45 21.39
CA SER A 407 -3.23 -12.97 21.62
C SER A 407 -3.12 -11.83 22.66
N ARG A 408 -4.26 -11.26 23.09
CA ARG A 408 -4.36 -10.23 24.15
C ARG A 408 -4.83 -10.80 25.48
N LEU A 409 -5.44 -11.98 25.46
CA LEU A 409 -5.89 -12.63 26.66
C LEU A 409 -4.67 -13.21 27.38
N SER A 410 -4.65 -13.15 28.71
CA SER A 410 -3.69 -13.94 29.48
C SER A 410 -3.85 -15.42 29.09
N PRO A 411 -2.81 -16.27 29.20
CA PRO A 411 -2.94 -17.68 28.85
C PRO A 411 -4.16 -18.38 29.50
N ALA A 412 -4.53 -17.96 30.71
CA ALA A 412 -5.73 -18.43 31.41
C ALA A 412 -7.04 -17.93 30.76
N ALA A 413 -7.10 -16.67 30.34
CA ALA A 413 -8.28 -16.11 29.69
C ALA A 413 -8.43 -16.60 28.23
N ALA A 414 -7.32 -16.86 27.53
CA ALA A 414 -7.31 -17.47 26.20
C ALA A 414 -7.84 -18.91 26.24
N ALA A 415 -7.44 -19.70 27.24
CA ALA A 415 -7.94 -21.05 27.46
C ALA A 415 -9.44 -21.06 27.81
N ALA A 416 -9.90 -20.11 28.63
CA ALA A 416 -11.32 -19.96 28.97
C ALA A 416 -12.18 -19.56 27.75
N ALA A 417 -11.70 -18.63 26.93
CA ALA A 417 -12.39 -18.21 25.70
C ALA A 417 -12.44 -19.33 24.65
N ALA A 418 -11.35 -20.09 24.48
CA ALA A 418 -11.31 -21.25 23.59
C ALA A 418 -12.26 -22.37 24.07
N ALA A 419 -12.37 -22.58 25.39
CA ALA A 419 -13.32 -23.53 25.97
C ALA A 419 -14.78 -23.09 25.74
N ALA A 420 -15.08 -21.79 25.88
CA ALA A 420 -16.41 -21.23 25.63
C ALA A 420 -16.83 -21.34 24.15
N ALA A 421 -15.92 -21.03 23.21
CA ALA A 421 -16.18 -21.18 21.77
C ALA A 421 -16.38 -22.65 21.34
N ALA A 422 -15.69 -23.60 22.01
CA ALA A 422 -15.91 -25.04 21.82
C ALA A 422 -17.25 -25.52 22.41
N THR A 423 -17.87 -24.77 23.33
CA THR A 423 -19.19 -25.09 23.89
C THR A 423 -20.32 -24.56 23.01
N GLU A 424 -20.15 -23.40 22.36
CA GLU A 424 -21.14 -22.83 21.43
C GLU A 424 -21.22 -23.59 20.10
N THR A 425 -20.10 -24.14 19.61
CA THR A 425 -20.08 -24.99 18.41
C THR A 425 -20.71 -26.38 18.61
N GLY A 426 -21.04 -26.77 19.85
CA GLY A 426 -21.76 -28.01 20.17
C GLY A 426 -23.28 -27.87 20.23
N ALA A 427 -23.85 -26.68 20.04
CA ALA A 427 -25.27 -26.41 20.31
C ALA A 427 -26.08 -25.76 19.16
N ALA A 428 -25.50 -25.58 17.97
CA ALA A 428 -26.20 -24.97 16.83
C ALA A 428 -26.10 -25.83 15.56
N GLU A 429 -26.80 -26.97 15.54
CA GLU A 429 -27.26 -27.56 14.28
C GLU A 429 -28.65 -27.01 13.95
N GLY A 430 -28.70 -26.19 12.88
CA GLY A 430 -29.92 -25.80 12.19
C GLY A 430 -30.45 -24.41 12.54
N THR A 431 -30.11 -23.41 11.73
CA THR A 431 -31.01 -22.83 10.72
C THR A 431 -30.37 -21.60 10.06
N ALA A 432 -30.31 -21.60 8.71
CA ALA A 432 -30.28 -20.42 7.84
C ALA A 432 -29.25 -19.29 8.11
N GLU A 433 -27.97 -19.61 8.25
CA GLU A 433 -26.85 -18.63 8.11
C GLU A 433 -25.82 -19.01 7.02
N ASP A 434 -26.00 -20.13 6.33
CA ASP A 434 -24.96 -20.78 5.52
C ASP A 434 -24.73 -20.23 4.10
N SER A 435 -25.54 -19.30 3.60
CA SER A 435 -25.32 -18.76 2.24
C SER A 435 -24.35 -17.57 2.20
N VAL A 436 -24.22 -16.83 3.31
CA VAL A 436 -23.52 -15.53 3.35
C VAL A 436 -22.06 -15.67 3.81
N GLY A 437 -21.82 -16.52 4.82
CA GLY A 437 -20.46 -16.95 5.16
C GLY A 437 -19.76 -17.65 3.99
N ALA A 438 -20.53 -18.33 3.13
CA ALA A 438 -20.02 -18.95 1.92
C ALA A 438 -19.51 -17.93 0.87
N GLU A 439 -20.13 -16.75 0.77
CA GLU A 439 -19.72 -15.72 -0.19
C GLU A 439 -18.45 -14.98 0.27
N ALA A 440 -18.39 -14.58 1.55
CA ALA A 440 -17.17 -14.05 2.14
C ALA A 440 -16.03 -15.08 2.08
N ALA A 441 -16.28 -16.34 2.45
CA ALA A 441 -15.29 -17.42 2.35
C ALA A 441 -14.85 -17.71 0.90
N LYS A 442 -15.75 -17.54 -0.08
CA LYS A 442 -15.44 -17.67 -1.51
C LYS A 442 -14.54 -16.52 -1.98
N LEU A 443 -14.81 -15.28 -1.57
CA LEU A 443 -13.96 -14.12 -1.84
C LEU A 443 -12.58 -14.27 -1.18
N GLU A 444 -12.54 -14.74 0.08
CA GLU A 444 -11.30 -15.04 0.79
C GLU A 444 -10.46 -16.07 0.01
N LYS A 445 -11.08 -17.18 -0.39
CA LYS A 445 -10.41 -18.25 -1.13
C LYS A 445 -9.87 -17.78 -2.48
N LEU A 446 -10.69 -17.05 -3.26
CA LEU A 446 -10.28 -16.50 -4.56
C LEU A 446 -9.12 -15.52 -4.43
N ALA A 447 -9.15 -14.63 -3.43
CA ALA A 447 -8.10 -13.62 -3.21
C ALA A 447 -6.80 -14.25 -2.69
N LEU A 448 -6.87 -15.31 -1.89
CA LEU A 448 -5.70 -16.07 -1.42
C LEU A 448 -5.06 -16.89 -2.54
N GLU A 449 -5.86 -17.53 -3.39
CA GLU A 449 -5.37 -18.27 -4.57
C GLU A 449 -4.62 -17.36 -5.55
N GLN A 450 -5.11 -16.14 -5.78
CA GLN A 450 -4.44 -15.14 -6.61
C GLN A 450 -3.13 -14.62 -5.99
N ASN A 451 -3.07 -14.48 -4.66
CA ASN A 451 -1.88 -14.03 -3.95
C ASN A 451 -0.80 -15.11 -3.76
N GLY A 452 -1.18 -16.40 -3.80
CA GLY A 452 -0.25 -17.53 -3.64
C GLY A 452 0.49 -17.95 -4.91
N ALA A 453 0.04 -17.48 -6.09
CA ALA A 453 0.65 -17.81 -7.38
C ALA A 453 2.03 -17.14 -7.60
N ASP A 454 2.36 -16.09 -6.86
CA ASP A 454 3.63 -15.35 -6.94
C ASP A 454 4.70 -15.84 -5.93
N SER A 455 4.45 -16.96 -5.23
CA SER A 455 5.33 -17.46 -4.17
C SER A 455 5.77 -18.92 -4.36
N ALA A 456 6.24 -19.27 -5.55
CA ALA A 456 7.15 -20.41 -5.70
C ALA A 456 8.59 -19.89 -5.80
N PRO A 457 9.56 -20.53 -5.11
CA PRO A 457 10.95 -20.11 -5.09
C PRO A 457 11.63 -20.10 -6.47
#